data_AF-A0A1R1A9G6-F1
#
_entry.id   AF-A0A1R1A9G6-F1
#
_cell.length_a   1.000
_cell.length_b   1.000
_cell.length_c   1.000
_cell.angle_alpha   90.00
_cell.angle_beta   90.00
_cell.angle_gamma   90.00
#
_symmetry.space_group_name_H-M   'P 1'
#
loop_
_entity.id
_entity.type
_entity.pdbx_description
1 polymer ?
#
loop_
_entity_poly.entity_id
_entity_poly.type
_entity_poly.pdbx_seq_one_letter_code
_entity_poly.pdbx_strand_id
1 'polypeptide(L)'
;MTQVVKSEIAKKILIPLLVLSLLAAMVGVLTKTDFVRAEEAPQLPTFDIPALSAEHQASSLPNVIVVATGGTIAGKASNNDPTNFQSYAAGTYKMADMVAQLPGKNKIADVSTYQFGNKGSSGYSIRDLYDLSLAVDEALKIYDSAVVTTGTDTMEEIAYFLDLTVRSEKPVVVTGSMRPWDVIGTDAPANLYQAIKLAGSGKTKWFGTVVMLNDVIYAAREVTKSNSHRTDTFDAPMFGALGYVDDPAVRIYRAPARAAKAGTPAWASPFDLKTISKDSLPIVEIVYSYQEAGGGAIRGLVEDGAKGIVTAGTGAGGISSKLSAARSAAIKDKGVVFVSTTRTGSGSIYDSGSGSVIGGDNLNAAHARMMLLLSLAFTNDVNKIRNWFTTFGTQDVEISVDENTVLSTTIEEPIEEPVVTEPVVVVPTPEAEVPAVTETTPETAPVTP
;
A
#
# COMPACT_ATOMS: atom_id res chain seq x y z
N MET A 1 35.45 79.14 -17.81
CA MET A 1 35.61 78.14 -18.90
C MET A 1 35.69 76.69 -18.38
N THR A 2 35.11 76.35 -17.22
CA THR A 2 35.45 75.09 -16.52
C THR A 2 34.26 74.17 -16.23
N GLN A 3 33.01 74.60 -16.50
CA GLN A 3 31.81 73.76 -16.31
C GLN A 3 31.28 73.13 -17.61
N VAL A 4 31.47 73.77 -18.76
CA VAL A 4 30.93 73.27 -20.04
C VAL A 4 31.72 72.06 -20.57
N VAL A 5 33.02 71.98 -20.28
CA VAL A 5 33.90 70.89 -20.76
C VAL A 5 33.64 69.56 -20.02
N LYS A 6 33.17 69.60 -18.76
CA LYS A 6 32.87 68.37 -17.99
C LYS A 6 31.60 67.64 -18.45
N SER A 7 30.62 68.36 -19.02
CA SER A 7 29.35 67.78 -19.48
C SER A 7 29.49 67.01 -20.80
N GLU A 8 30.30 67.51 -21.72
CA GLU A 8 30.58 66.89 -23.02
C GLU A 8 31.35 65.57 -22.88
N ILE A 9 32.34 65.52 -21.98
CA ILE A 9 33.15 64.31 -21.73
C ILE A 9 32.34 63.22 -21.04
N ALA A 10 31.46 63.60 -20.10
CA ALA A 10 30.56 62.65 -19.44
C ALA A 10 29.57 62.03 -20.44
N LYS A 11 29.02 62.80 -21.39
CA LYS A 11 28.11 62.24 -22.42
C LYS A 11 28.84 61.36 -23.44
N LYS A 12 30.08 61.67 -23.82
CA LYS A 12 30.85 60.89 -24.80
C LYS A 12 31.39 59.57 -24.26
N ILE A 13 31.56 59.43 -22.95
CA ILE A 13 32.11 58.21 -22.34
C ILE A 13 31.02 57.37 -21.64
N LEU A 14 30.08 58.01 -20.94
CA LEU A 14 29.13 57.29 -20.09
C LEU A 14 28.01 56.62 -20.90
N ILE A 15 27.59 57.23 -22.01
CA ILE A 15 26.54 56.69 -22.89
C ILE A 15 27.00 55.39 -23.60
N PRO A 16 28.18 55.33 -24.25
CA PRO A 16 28.62 54.06 -24.85
C PRO A 16 28.92 52.98 -23.80
N LEU A 17 29.35 53.32 -22.58
CA LEU A 17 29.52 52.37 -21.47
C LEU A 17 28.19 51.78 -20.98
N LEU A 18 27.13 52.60 -20.89
CA LEU A 18 25.79 52.13 -20.56
C LEU A 18 25.21 51.24 -21.64
N VAL A 19 25.39 51.58 -22.92
CA VAL A 19 24.96 50.75 -24.06
C VAL A 19 25.73 49.43 -24.10
N LEU A 20 27.04 49.44 -23.80
CA LEU A 20 27.85 48.22 -23.71
C LEU A 20 27.45 47.34 -22.53
N SER A 21 27.05 47.91 -21.39
CA SER A 21 26.50 47.15 -20.26
C SER A 21 25.12 46.57 -20.55
N LEU A 22 24.28 47.29 -21.31
CA LEU A 22 22.96 46.80 -21.72
C LEU A 22 23.08 45.68 -22.75
N LEU A 23 24.02 45.78 -23.69
CA LEU A 23 24.34 44.69 -24.63
C LEU A 23 24.93 43.48 -23.90
N ALA A 24 25.83 43.67 -22.93
CA ALA A 24 26.37 42.57 -22.13
C ALA A 24 25.28 41.88 -21.28
N ALA A 25 24.31 42.63 -20.76
CA ALA A 25 23.14 42.09 -20.07
C ALA A 25 22.20 41.33 -21.02
N MET A 26 21.98 41.81 -22.25
CA MET A 26 21.19 41.10 -23.25
C MET A 26 21.88 39.83 -23.77
N VAL A 27 23.21 39.84 -23.92
CA VAL A 27 23.99 38.64 -24.28
C VAL A 27 23.95 37.61 -23.15
N GLY A 28 24.02 38.04 -21.89
CA GLY A 28 23.87 37.17 -20.71
C GLY A 28 22.47 36.57 -20.54
N VAL A 29 21.41 37.23 -21.04
CA VAL A 29 20.05 36.70 -21.06
C VAL A 29 19.82 35.77 -22.27
N LEU A 30 20.49 36.00 -23.41
CA LEU A 30 20.41 35.09 -24.57
C LEU A 30 21.23 33.79 -24.41
N THR A 31 22.26 33.76 -23.56
CA THR A 31 23.05 32.53 -23.30
C THR A 31 22.52 31.70 -22.13
N LYS A 32 21.43 32.13 -21.48
CA LYS A 32 20.71 31.38 -20.45
C LYS A 32 19.43 30.72 -21.00
N THR A 33 19.46 30.28 -22.26
CA THR A 33 18.82 28.99 -22.54
C THR A 33 19.67 27.94 -21.84
N ASP A 34 19.35 27.68 -20.58
CA ASP A 34 19.58 26.37 -20.00
C ASP A 34 18.98 25.40 -21.00
N PHE A 35 19.83 24.79 -21.82
CA PHE A 35 19.47 23.53 -22.44
C PHE A 35 19.10 22.66 -21.26
N VAL A 36 17.79 22.51 -21.01
CA VAL A 36 17.25 21.46 -20.18
C VAL A 36 17.78 20.20 -20.84
N ARG A 37 18.95 19.76 -20.38
CA ARG A 37 19.48 18.46 -20.73
C ARG A 37 18.36 17.53 -20.31
N ALA A 38 17.71 16.91 -21.29
CA ALA A 38 16.69 15.90 -21.03
C ALA A 38 17.30 14.99 -19.96
N GLU A 39 16.69 15.00 -18.77
CA GLU A 39 17.18 14.22 -17.65
C GLU A 39 17.20 12.79 -18.16
N GLU A 40 18.41 12.24 -18.25
CA GLU A 40 18.66 10.96 -18.90
C GLU A 40 17.83 9.93 -18.13
N ALA A 41 17.02 9.14 -18.84
CA ALA A 41 16.09 8.21 -18.20
C ALA A 41 16.85 7.36 -17.16
N PRO A 42 16.28 7.16 -15.96
CA PRO A 42 17.00 6.51 -14.87
C PRO A 42 17.41 5.10 -15.30
N GLN A 43 18.66 4.72 -15.01
CA GLN A 43 19.11 3.35 -15.23
C GLN A 43 18.43 2.43 -14.22
N LEU A 44 17.53 1.58 -14.71
CA LEU A 44 16.80 0.64 -13.86
C LEU A 44 17.65 -0.60 -13.53
N PRO A 45 17.52 -1.16 -12.32
CA PRO A 45 18.12 -2.44 -11.98
C PRO A 45 17.57 -3.57 -12.85
N THR A 46 18.40 -4.59 -13.10
CA THR A 46 17.98 -5.84 -13.73
C THR A 46 17.75 -6.91 -12.68
N PHE A 47 16.75 -7.77 -12.88
CA PHE A 47 16.40 -8.84 -11.95
C PHE A 47 16.40 -10.19 -12.68
N ASP A 48 17.09 -11.18 -12.10
CA ASP A 48 17.14 -12.54 -12.64
C ASP A 48 15.89 -13.34 -12.22
N ILE A 49 14.72 -12.86 -12.65
CA ILE A 49 13.46 -13.57 -12.40
C ILE A 49 13.48 -14.89 -13.18
N PRO A 50 13.23 -16.04 -12.52
CA PRO A 50 13.21 -17.33 -13.22
C PRO A 50 12.11 -17.35 -14.28
N ALA A 51 12.42 -17.94 -15.43
CA ALA A 51 11.41 -18.25 -16.44
C ALA A 51 10.52 -19.42 -15.97
N LEU A 52 9.29 -19.50 -16.48
CA LEU A 52 8.43 -20.67 -16.26
C LEU A 52 9.08 -21.92 -16.86
N SER A 53 9.08 -23.03 -16.12
CA SER A 53 9.48 -24.33 -16.65
C SER A 53 8.48 -24.81 -17.71
N ALA A 54 8.89 -25.74 -18.58
CA ALA A 54 7.99 -26.31 -19.58
C ALA A 54 6.76 -27.00 -18.93
N GLU A 55 6.95 -27.60 -17.75
CA GLU A 55 5.88 -28.22 -16.97
C GLU A 55 4.87 -27.17 -16.49
N HIS A 56 5.34 -26.05 -15.94
CA HIS A 56 4.50 -24.94 -15.49
C HIS A 56 3.75 -24.26 -16.63
N GLN A 57 4.40 -24.13 -17.81
CA GLN A 57 3.75 -23.57 -19.00
C GLN A 57 2.62 -24.47 -19.54
N ALA A 58 2.73 -25.79 -19.35
CA ALA A 58 1.74 -26.76 -19.82
C ALA A 58 0.63 -27.07 -18.80
N SER A 59 0.81 -26.63 -17.55
CA SER A 59 -0.12 -26.87 -16.45
C SER A 59 -1.33 -25.92 -16.50
N SER A 60 -2.46 -26.39 -15.98
CA SER A 60 -3.68 -25.59 -15.82
C SER A 60 -3.77 -24.88 -14.46
N LEU A 61 -2.79 -25.09 -13.57
CA LEU A 61 -2.73 -24.42 -12.28
C LEU A 61 -2.18 -22.99 -12.42
N PRO A 62 -2.51 -22.08 -11.49
CA PRO A 62 -1.95 -20.74 -11.50
C PRO A 62 -0.44 -20.77 -11.21
N ASN A 63 0.32 -19.96 -11.93
CA ASN A 63 1.75 -19.79 -11.74
C ASN A 63 2.01 -18.73 -10.67
N VAL A 64 2.48 -19.16 -9.49
CA VAL A 64 2.74 -18.27 -8.34
C VAL A 64 4.24 -18.15 -8.11
N ILE A 65 4.76 -16.92 -8.07
CA ILE A 65 6.15 -16.65 -7.68
C ILE A 65 6.23 -16.21 -6.23
N VAL A 66 7.07 -16.87 -5.44
CA VAL A 66 7.42 -16.43 -4.08
C VAL A 66 8.68 -15.58 -4.13
N VAL A 67 8.52 -14.26 -3.97
CA VAL A 67 9.61 -13.28 -3.91
C VAL A 67 10.05 -13.13 -2.45
N ALA A 68 11.23 -13.67 -2.14
CA ALA A 68 11.69 -13.81 -0.77
C ALA A 68 12.64 -12.70 -0.32
N THR A 69 12.31 -12.02 0.79
CA THR A 69 13.18 -11.03 1.44
C THR A 69 13.81 -11.56 2.75
N GLY A 70 13.39 -12.74 3.22
CA GLY A 70 13.88 -13.35 4.45
C GLY A 70 12.88 -13.22 5.58
N GLY A 71 13.25 -12.54 6.67
CA GLY A 71 12.41 -12.42 7.87
C GLY A 71 12.37 -13.68 8.73
N THR A 72 11.50 -13.65 9.75
CA THR A 72 11.26 -14.74 10.69
C THR A 72 10.73 -15.99 10.02
N ILE A 73 9.97 -15.86 8.93
CA ILE A 73 9.46 -16.99 8.14
C ILE A 73 10.59 -17.82 7.52
N ALA A 74 11.75 -17.22 7.26
CA ALA A 74 12.97 -17.92 6.87
C ALA A 74 13.98 -18.01 8.03
N GLY A 75 13.53 -17.81 9.26
CA GLY A 75 14.38 -17.71 10.44
C GLY A 75 14.70 -19.06 11.07
N LYS A 76 15.86 -19.11 11.75
CA LYS A 76 16.37 -20.29 12.45
C LYS A 76 16.56 -19.99 13.93
N ALA A 77 16.00 -20.83 14.81
CA ALA A 77 16.16 -20.71 16.25
C ALA A 77 17.63 -20.75 16.67
N SER A 78 18.00 -19.90 17.62
CA SER A 78 19.34 -19.90 18.21
C SER A 78 19.63 -21.22 18.91
N ASN A 79 20.88 -21.67 18.85
CA ASN A 79 21.35 -22.94 19.47
C ASN A 79 20.59 -24.20 19.01
N ASN A 80 19.81 -24.13 17.92
CA ASN A 80 18.89 -25.17 17.48
C ASN A 80 17.88 -25.58 18.59
N ASP A 81 17.46 -24.65 19.43
CA ASP A 81 16.41 -24.91 20.44
C ASP A 81 15.02 -24.69 19.83
N PRO A 82 14.27 -25.77 19.49
CA PRO A 82 12.97 -25.64 18.85
C PRO A 82 11.89 -25.08 19.79
N THR A 83 12.20 -24.82 21.07
CA THR A 83 11.25 -24.24 22.03
C THR A 83 11.43 -22.73 22.19
N ASN A 84 12.55 -22.17 21.70
CA ASN A 84 12.87 -20.75 21.84
C ASN A 84 12.52 -19.96 20.58
N PHE A 85 11.35 -19.33 20.61
CA PHE A 85 10.89 -18.46 19.52
C PHE A 85 11.31 -16.98 19.67
N GLN A 86 11.98 -16.60 20.77
CA GLN A 86 12.39 -15.22 21.03
C GLN A 86 13.82 -14.92 20.56
N SER A 87 14.70 -15.92 20.58
CA SER A 87 16.08 -15.79 20.10
C SER A 87 16.28 -16.61 18.83
N TYR A 88 16.44 -15.92 17.69
CA TYR A 88 16.63 -16.55 16.40
C TYR A 88 17.35 -15.60 15.43
N ALA A 89 17.89 -16.16 14.35
CA ALA A 89 18.43 -15.39 13.23
C ALA A 89 17.38 -15.33 12.10
N ALA A 90 16.83 -14.15 11.84
CA ALA A 90 15.93 -13.91 10.70
C ALA A 90 16.67 -14.06 9.36
N GLY A 91 16.01 -14.60 8.34
CA GLY A 91 16.60 -14.72 7.00
C GLY A 91 17.78 -15.68 6.93
N THR A 92 17.63 -16.89 7.48
CA THR A 92 18.67 -17.93 7.47
C THR A 92 18.42 -18.95 6.36
N TYR A 93 17.20 -19.49 6.29
CA TYR A 93 16.82 -20.51 5.31
C TYR A 93 16.59 -19.90 3.92
N LYS A 94 16.78 -20.70 2.86
CA LYS A 94 16.40 -20.31 1.50
C LYS A 94 14.91 -20.59 1.30
N MET A 95 14.21 -19.67 0.65
CA MET A 95 12.76 -19.83 0.48
C MET A 95 12.40 -21.02 -0.40
N ALA A 96 13.26 -21.39 -1.36
CA ALA A 96 13.10 -22.61 -2.16
C ALA A 96 12.96 -23.86 -1.27
N ASP A 97 13.79 -23.97 -0.22
CA ASP A 97 13.76 -25.11 0.72
C ASP A 97 12.50 -25.10 1.58
N MET A 98 12.01 -23.92 1.95
CA MET A 98 10.78 -23.76 2.74
C MET A 98 9.54 -24.11 1.91
N VAL A 99 9.48 -23.61 0.67
CA VAL A 99 8.44 -23.96 -0.31
C VAL A 99 8.48 -25.45 -0.64
N ALA A 100 9.64 -26.09 -0.71
CA ALA A 100 9.76 -27.54 -0.93
C ALA A 100 9.10 -28.39 0.17
N GLN A 101 9.04 -27.88 1.41
CA GLN A 101 8.45 -28.58 2.55
C GLN A 101 6.92 -28.49 2.62
N LEU A 102 6.28 -27.61 1.84
CA LEU A 102 4.84 -27.43 1.90
C LEU A 102 4.08 -28.63 1.33
N PRO A 103 3.25 -29.33 2.13
CA PRO A 103 2.49 -30.46 1.65
C PRO A 103 1.38 -30.00 0.69
N GLY A 104 1.17 -30.73 -0.40
CA GLY A 104 0.05 -30.51 -1.31
C GLY A 104 0.05 -29.20 -2.09
N LYS A 105 1.15 -28.42 -2.08
CA LYS A 105 1.25 -27.14 -2.82
C LYS A 105 0.96 -27.29 -4.32
N ASN A 106 1.32 -28.44 -4.91
CA ASN A 106 1.08 -28.79 -6.30
C ASN A 106 -0.40 -29.09 -6.62
N LYS A 107 -1.30 -28.99 -5.63
CA LYS A 107 -2.75 -29.02 -5.85
C LYS A 107 -3.37 -27.63 -5.95
N ILE A 108 -2.65 -26.59 -5.52
CA ILE A 108 -3.16 -25.22 -5.44
C ILE A 108 -2.49 -24.27 -6.44
N ALA A 109 -1.22 -24.50 -6.78
CA ALA A 109 -0.46 -23.64 -7.69
C ALA A 109 0.83 -24.32 -8.18
N ASP A 110 1.33 -23.84 -9.31
CA ASP A 110 2.69 -24.09 -9.76
C ASP A 110 3.62 -23.01 -9.18
N VAL A 111 4.38 -23.40 -8.16
CA VAL A 111 5.11 -22.45 -7.32
C VAL A 111 6.57 -22.37 -7.73
N SER A 112 7.00 -21.17 -8.12
CA SER A 112 8.42 -20.82 -8.28
C SER A 112 8.89 -19.93 -7.14
N THR A 113 10.20 -19.77 -6.98
CA THR A 113 10.77 -18.88 -5.95
C THR A 113 11.86 -17.98 -6.54
N TYR A 114 11.90 -16.72 -6.12
CA TYR A 114 12.96 -15.77 -6.41
C TYR A 114 13.50 -15.19 -5.09
N GLN A 115 14.79 -15.38 -4.82
CA GLN A 115 15.41 -14.91 -3.57
C GLN A 115 15.93 -13.48 -3.76
N PHE A 116 15.09 -12.49 -3.50
CA PHE A 116 15.46 -11.06 -3.56
C PHE A 116 16.49 -10.69 -2.48
N GLY A 117 16.30 -11.19 -1.26
CA GLY A 117 17.26 -11.02 -0.17
C GLY A 117 16.97 -11.98 0.97
N ASN A 118 17.77 -11.92 2.04
CA ASN A 118 17.61 -12.83 3.17
C ASN A 118 18.02 -12.16 4.49
N LYS A 119 17.24 -11.17 4.94
CA LYS A 119 17.49 -10.43 6.18
C LYS A 119 16.19 -10.13 6.93
N GLY A 120 16.30 -9.66 8.18
CA GLY A 120 15.15 -9.12 8.93
C GLY A 120 14.56 -7.89 8.25
N SER A 121 13.25 -7.65 8.41
CA SER A 121 12.54 -6.60 7.68
C SER A 121 13.08 -5.19 8.00
N SER A 122 13.51 -4.95 9.24
CA SER A 122 14.16 -3.69 9.66
C SER A 122 15.54 -3.45 9.03
N GLY A 123 16.12 -4.46 8.38
CA GLY A 123 17.38 -4.33 7.66
C GLY A 123 17.22 -3.78 6.24
N TYR A 124 15.99 -3.64 5.72
CA TYR A 124 15.72 -3.13 4.38
C TYR A 124 15.68 -1.61 4.34
N SER A 125 16.40 -1.02 3.39
CA SER A 125 16.34 0.41 3.12
C SER A 125 15.17 0.75 2.18
N ILE A 126 14.75 2.02 2.11
CA ILE A 126 13.74 2.45 1.12
C ILE A 126 14.23 2.24 -0.32
N ARG A 127 15.54 2.35 -0.57
CA ARG A 127 16.15 2.02 -1.87
C ARG A 127 16.00 0.53 -2.18
N ASP A 128 16.09 -0.34 -1.18
CA ASP A 128 15.83 -1.77 -1.37
C ASP A 128 14.35 -2.02 -1.66
N LEU A 129 13.42 -1.25 -1.06
CA LEU A 129 11.98 -1.37 -1.36
C LEU A 129 11.65 -0.90 -2.77
N TYR A 130 12.34 0.13 -3.26
CA TYR A 130 12.29 0.53 -4.67
C TYR A 130 12.67 -0.64 -5.58
N ASP A 131 13.81 -1.28 -5.32
CA ASP A 131 14.28 -2.42 -6.12
C ASP A 131 13.32 -3.62 -5.98
N LEU A 132 12.77 -3.87 -4.78
CA LEU A 132 11.79 -4.95 -4.54
C LEU A 132 10.51 -4.73 -5.34
N SER A 133 9.98 -3.51 -5.37
CA SER A 133 8.76 -3.17 -6.11
C SER A 133 8.93 -3.43 -7.61
N LEU A 134 10.04 -2.97 -8.19
CA LEU A 134 10.36 -3.24 -9.58
C LEU A 134 10.57 -4.74 -9.85
N ALA A 135 11.22 -5.48 -8.95
CA ALA A 135 11.38 -6.92 -9.07
C ALA A 135 10.03 -7.67 -9.07
N VAL A 136 9.08 -7.24 -8.22
CA VAL A 136 7.71 -7.78 -8.19
C VAL A 136 7.00 -7.49 -9.51
N ASP A 137 7.09 -6.27 -10.03
CA ASP A 137 6.50 -5.92 -11.34
C ASP A 137 7.10 -6.74 -12.49
N GLU A 138 8.42 -6.93 -12.52
CA GLU A 138 9.08 -7.79 -13.52
C GLU A 138 8.62 -9.25 -13.38
N ALA A 139 8.48 -9.74 -12.15
CA ALA A 139 7.97 -11.09 -11.92
C ALA A 139 6.52 -11.27 -12.38
N LEU A 140 5.67 -10.27 -12.15
CA LEU A 140 4.27 -10.31 -12.58
C LEU A 140 4.08 -10.20 -14.10
N LYS A 141 5.12 -9.91 -14.88
CA LYS A 141 5.08 -10.09 -16.36
C LYS A 141 5.11 -11.56 -16.76
N ILE A 142 5.71 -12.42 -15.94
CA ILE A 142 5.92 -13.86 -16.20
C ILE A 142 4.88 -14.70 -15.46
N TYR A 143 4.56 -14.34 -14.22
CA TYR A 143 3.72 -15.11 -13.31
C TYR A 143 2.30 -14.54 -13.19
N ASP A 144 1.34 -15.35 -12.75
CA ASP A 144 -0.06 -14.96 -12.58
C ASP A 144 -0.29 -14.15 -11.31
N SER A 145 0.55 -14.35 -10.29
CA SER A 145 0.53 -13.62 -9.04
C SER A 145 1.85 -13.76 -8.27
N ALA A 146 2.06 -12.89 -7.28
CA ALA A 146 3.26 -12.88 -6.45
C ALA A 146 2.91 -13.00 -4.96
N VAL A 147 3.68 -13.82 -4.24
CA VAL A 147 3.73 -13.83 -2.78
C VAL A 147 5.06 -13.22 -2.36
N VAL A 148 5.04 -12.17 -1.53
CA VAL A 148 6.24 -11.54 -0.99
C VAL A 148 6.39 -11.96 0.48
N THR A 149 7.42 -12.74 0.79
CA THR A 149 7.70 -13.15 2.17
C THR A 149 8.65 -12.18 2.84
N THR A 150 8.31 -11.67 4.02
CA THR A 150 9.14 -10.71 4.77
C THR A 150 9.08 -10.93 6.29
N GLY A 151 9.89 -10.20 7.04
CA GLY A 151 9.81 -10.12 8.51
C GLY A 151 8.64 -9.27 8.96
N THR A 152 8.07 -9.57 10.13
CA THR A 152 6.82 -8.95 10.59
C THR A 152 6.99 -7.54 11.15
N ASP A 153 8.18 -7.14 11.57
CA ASP A 153 8.41 -5.87 12.29
C ASP A 153 8.11 -4.62 11.47
N THR A 154 8.39 -4.66 10.17
CA THR A 154 8.13 -3.54 9.24
C THR A 154 7.29 -3.99 8.04
N MET A 155 6.57 -5.11 8.19
CA MET A 155 5.74 -5.68 7.13
C MET A 155 4.66 -4.70 6.65
N GLU A 156 4.04 -3.96 7.56
CA GLU A 156 3.01 -2.96 7.22
C GLU A 156 3.57 -1.84 6.33
N GLU A 157 4.82 -1.43 6.54
CA GLU A 157 5.49 -0.42 5.71
C GLU A 157 5.87 -0.99 4.34
N ILE A 158 6.44 -2.21 4.31
CA ILE A 158 6.81 -2.88 3.05
C ILE A 158 5.57 -3.12 2.20
N ALA A 159 4.50 -3.66 2.80
CA ALA A 159 3.27 -3.94 2.09
C ALA A 159 2.62 -2.67 1.56
N TYR A 160 2.60 -1.59 2.33
CA TYR A 160 2.04 -0.33 1.86
C TYR A 160 2.91 0.36 0.80
N PHE A 161 4.24 0.27 0.91
CA PHE A 161 5.13 0.73 -0.16
C PHE A 161 4.86 -0.01 -1.48
N LEU A 162 4.70 -1.34 -1.43
CA LEU A 162 4.34 -2.14 -2.60
C LEU A 162 2.94 -1.80 -3.12
N ASP A 163 1.95 -1.61 -2.24
CA ASP A 163 0.61 -1.15 -2.62
C ASP A 163 0.68 0.16 -3.41
N LEU A 164 1.50 1.10 -2.96
CA LEU A 164 1.66 2.40 -3.60
C LEU A 164 2.50 2.37 -4.87
N THR A 165 3.30 1.33 -5.17
CA THR A 165 4.31 1.41 -6.24
C THR A 165 4.22 0.30 -7.29
N VAL A 166 3.72 -0.89 -6.94
CA VAL A 166 3.51 -1.98 -7.90
C VAL A 166 2.44 -1.57 -8.91
N ARG A 167 2.75 -1.75 -10.20
CA ARG A 167 1.90 -1.30 -11.32
C ARG A 167 1.00 -2.41 -11.86
N SER A 168 1.34 -3.67 -11.59
CA SER A 168 0.53 -4.82 -12.00
C SER A 168 -0.80 -4.93 -11.25
N GLU A 169 -1.89 -5.16 -11.98
CA GLU A 169 -3.23 -5.44 -11.44
C GLU A 169 -3.39 -6.84 -10.83
N LYS A 170 -2.40 -7.72 -11.07
CA LYS A 170 -2.39 -9.11 -10.60
C LYS A 170 -2.25 -9.18 -9.07
N PRO A 171 -2.71 -10.26 -8.42
CA PRO A 171 -2.59 -10.43 -6.98
C PRO A 171 -1.15 -10.31 -6.47
N VAL A 172 -0.96 -9.48 -5.44
CA VAL A 172 0.27 -9.40 -4.64
C VAL A 172 -0.08 -9.63 -3.18
N VAL A 173 0.43 -10.70 -2.60
CA VAL A 173 0.17 -11.10 -1.22
C VAL A 173 1.46 -11.02 -0.41
N VAL A 174 1.53 -10.14 0.58
CA VAL A 174 2.64 -10.08 1.53
C VAL A 174 2.33 -11.01 2.71
N THR A 175 3.29 -11.83 3.11
CA THR A 175 3.16 -12.73 4.25
C THR A 175 4.47 -12.84 5.04
N GLY A 176 4.41 -13.48 6.20
CA GLY A 176 5.54 -13.74 7.09
C GLY A 176 5.14 -14.68 8.22
N SER A 177 5.89 -14.67 9.31
CA SER A 177 5.55 -15.44 10.50
C SER A 177 6.01 -14.72 11.77
N MET A 178 5.33 -14.97 12.88
CA MET A 178 5.74 -14.49 14.20
C MET A 178 6.75 -15.43 14.86
N ARG A 179 6.76 -16.70 14.47
CA ARG A 179 7.69 -17.73 14.96
C ARG A 179 8.63 -18.20 13.86
N PRO A 180 9.91 -18.47 14.16
CA PRO A 180 10.85 -19.00 13.17
C PRO A 180 10.42 -20.37 12.62
N TRP A 181 10.99 -20.80 11.49
CA TRP A 181 10.50 -21.99 10.78
C TRP A 181 10.66 -23.29 11.58
N ASP A 182 11.68 -23.38 12.43
CA ASP A 182 12.10 -24.60 13.11
C ASP A 182 11.69 -24.66 14.60
N VAL A 183 10.82 -23.76 15.06
CA VAL A 183 10.27 -23.84 16.43
C VAL A 183 8.90 -24.51 16.46
N ILE A 184 8.61 -25.13 17.62
CA ILE A 184 7.32 -25.76 17.89
C ILE A 184 6.18 -24.75 17.78
N GLY A 185 5.11 -25.17 17.10
CA GLY A 185 3.94 -24.33 16.87
C GLY A 185 4.20 -23.12 15.99
N THR A 186 5.19 -23.19 15.08
CA THR A 186 5.41 -22.14 14.09
C THR A 186 4.17 -21.90 13.22
N ASP A 187 3.89 -20.62 12.93
CA ASP A 187 2.85 -20.18 12.00
C ASP A 187 3.35 -20.13 10.54
N ALA A 188 4.65 -20.33 10.30
CA ALA A 188 5.29 -20.10 9.01
C ALA A 188 4.77 -20.99 7.85
N PRO A 189 4.66 -22.32 7.97
CA PRO A 189 4.18 -23.15 6.87
C PRO A 189 2.71 -22.86 6.51
N ALA A 190 1.87 -22.62 7.51
CA ALA A 190 0.46 -22.29 7.31
C ALA A 190 0.29 -20.94 6.59
N ASN A 191 0.94 -19.88 7.09
CA ASN A 191 0.90 -18.57 6.46
C ASN A 191 1.40 -18.62 5.01
N LEU A 192 2.52 -19.31 4.76
CA LEU A 192 3.08 -19.41 3.40
C LEU A 192 2.15 -20.17 2.45
N TYR A 193 1.64 -21.33 2.87
CA TYR A 193 0.73 -22.14 2.05
C TYR A 193 -0.54 -21.36 1.70
N GLN A 194 -1.12 -20.68 2.67
CA GLN A 194 -2.37 -19.97 2.49
C GLN A 194 -2.19 -18.67 1.71
N ALA A 195 -1.04 -18.00 1.82
CA ALA A 195 -0.67 -16.88 0.96
C ALA A 195 -0.53 -17.31 -0.52
N ILE A 196 0.09 -18.47 -0.78
CA ILE A 196 0.16 -19.07 -2.12
C ILE A 196 -1.24 -19.39 -2.64
N LYS A 197 -2.09 -19.98 -1.81
CA LYS A 197 -3.48 -20.30 -2.16
C LYS A 197 -4.28 -19.03 -2.50
N LEU A 198 -4.16 -17.98 -1.68
CA LEU A 198 -4.81 -16.69 -1.92
C LEU A 198 -4.31 -16.07 -3.23
N ALA A 199 -2.99 -16.01 -3.45
CA ALA A 199 -2.40 -15.45 -4.65
C ALA A 199 -2.84 -16.21 -5.91
N GLY A 200 -2.83 -17.55 -5.87
CA GLY A 200 -3.28 -18.41 -6.97
C GLY A 200 -4.79 -18.34 -7.24
N SER A 201 -5.60 -17.95 -6.24
CA SER A 201 -7.06 -17.85 -6.42
C SER A 201 -7.52 -16.72 -7.35
N GLY A 202 -6.66 -15.72 -7.59
CA GLY A 202 -7.01 -14.53 -8.38
C GLY A 202 -7.99 -13.57 -7.70
N LYS A 203 -8.50 -13.89 -6.50
CA LYS A 203 -9.60 -13.14 -5.86
C LYS A 203 -9.24 -11.72 -5.40
N THR A 204 -7.95 -11.42 -5.27
CA THR A 204 -7.44 -10.09 -4.89
C THR A 204 -6.90 -9.31 -6.08
N LYS A 205 -7.21 -9.72 -7.32
CA LYS A 205 -6.97 -8.90 -8.51
C LYS A 205 -7.60 -7.51 -8.29
N TRP A 206 -6.87 -6.46 -8.66
CA TRP A 206 -7.26 -5.05 -8.45
C TRP A 206 -7.34 -4.57 -6.98
N PHE A 207 -7.06 -5.40 -5.98
CA PHE A 207 -7.07 -4.94 -4.58
C PHE A 207 -5.82 -4.12 -4.23
N GLY A 208 -4.80 -4.15 -5.11
CA GLY A 208 -3.46 -3.68 -4.78
C GLY A 208 -2.71 -4.77 -4.02
N THR A 209 -1.82 -4.36 -3.10
CA THR A 209 -1.14 -5.30 -2.22
C THR A 209 -2.02 -5.64 -1.02
N VAL A 210 -2.12 -6.93 -0.70
CA VAL A 210 -2.80 -7.41 0.52
C VAL A 210 -1.80 -8.07 1.45
N VAL A 211 -2.10 -8.09 2.75
CA VAL A 211 -1.33 -8.82 3.76
C VAL A 211 -2.13 -10.03 4.21
N MET A 212 -1.48 -11.18 4.36
CA MET A 212 -2.13 -12.43 4.74
C MET A 212 -1.30 -13.18 5.78
N LEU A 213 -1.83 -13.30 6.99
CA LEU A 213 -1.29 -14.08 8.11
C LEU A 213 -2.44 -14.59 8.97
N ASN A 214 -2.23 -15.73 9.64
CA ASN A 214 -3.19 -16.30 10.59
C ASN A 214 -4.58 -16.51 9.95
N ASP A 215 -4.61 -16.93 8.69
CA ASP A 215 -5.80 -17.13 7.86
C ASP A 215 -6.66 -15.88 7.59
N VAL A 216 -6.20 -14.68 7.99
CA VAL A 216 -6.90 -13.41 7.76
C VAL A 216 -6.25 -12.60 6.65
N ILE A 217 -7.08 -11.97 5.81
CA ILE A 217 -6.68 -11.15 4.67
C ILE A 217 -6.92 -9.68 5.02
N TYR A 218 -5.91 -8.82 4.89
CA TYR A 218 -5.99 -7.40 5.18
C TYR A 218 -5.56 -6.54 3.98
N ALA A 219 -6.13 -5.34 3.87
CA ALA A 219 -5.62 -4.32 2.95
C ALA A 219 -4.29 -3.77 3.48
N ALA A 220 -3.26 -3.67 2.64
CA ALA A 220 -1.94 -3.19 3.06
C ALA A 220 -1.98 -1.76 3.64
N ARG A 221 -2.88 -0.91 3.15
CA ARG A 221 -3.09 0.46 3.64
C ARG A 221 -3.64 0.54 5.08
N GLU A 222 -4.32 -0.50 5.54
CA GLU A 222 -5.10 -0.44 6.79
C GLU A 222 -4.49 -1.30 7.90
N VAL A 223 -3.67 -2.30 7.53
CA VAL A 223 -3.14 -3.29 8.45
C VAL A 223 -1.98 -2.75 9.27
N THR A 224 -1.94 -3.10 10.55
CA THR A 224 -0.83 -2.80 11.46
C THR A 224 -0.52 -3.96 12.40
N LYS A 225 0.74 -4.06 12.84
CA LYS A 225 1.17 -5.03 13.85
C LYS A 225 0.78 -4.54 15.24
N SER A 226 -0.27 -5.14 15.84
CA SER A 226 -0.87 -4.73 17.12
C SER A 226 -0.17 -5.32 18.36
N ASN A 227 0.64 -6.36 18.19
CA ASN A 227 1.31 -7.09 19.26
C ASN A 227 2.75 -7.52 18.90
N SER A 228 3.65 -7.49 19.88
CA SER A 228 5.04 -7.85 19.68
C SER A 228 5.31 -9.35 19.52
N HIS A 229 4.41 -10.24 19.97
CA HIS A 229 4.68 -11.69 20.04
C HIS A 229 3.53 -12.61 19.63
N ARG A 230 2.27 -12.14 19.63
CA ARG A 230 1.13 -13.00 19.30
C ARG A 230 1.04 -13.26 17.79
N THR A 231 0.59 -14.44 17.39
CA THR A 231 0.47 -14.85 15.97
C THR A 231 -0.68 -14.14 15.26
N ASP A 232 -1.72 -13.76 16.01
CA ASP A 232 -2.87 -12.94 15.60
C ASP A 232 -2.59 -11.42 15.72
N THR A 233 -1.33 -11.01 15.53
CA THR A 233 -0.90 -9.62 15.77
C THR A 233 -1.35 -8.63 14.69
N PHE A 234 -1.47 -9.05 13.44
CA PHE A 234 -1.87 -8.13 12.39
C PHE A 234 -3.38 -7.89 12.46
N ASP A 235 -3.76 -6.61 12.52
CA ASP A 235 -5.13 -6.15 12.60
C ASP A 235 -5.31 -4.89 11.75
N ALA A 236 -6.54 -4.55 11.38
CA ALA A 236 -6.91 -3.33 10.69
C ALA A 236 -7.94 -2.56 11.53
N PRO A 237 -7.50 -1.78 12.54
CA PRO A 237 -8.39 -1.12 13.48
C PRO A 237 -9.47 -0.29 12.76
N MET A 238 -10.73 -0.45 13.17
CA MET A 238 -11.94 0.19 12.60
C MET A 238 -12.39 -0.30 11.22
N PHE A 239 -11.50 -0.84 10.39
CA PHE A 239 -11.82 -1.25 9.01
C PHE A 239 -12.03 -2.78 8.87
N GLY A 240 -11.36 -3.57 9.71
CA GLY A 240 -11.52 -5.02 9.78
C GLY A 240 -10.85 -5.81 8.64
N ALA A 241 -11.08 -7.11 8.60
CA ALA A 241 -10.54 -7.97 7.55
C ALA A 241 -11.19 -7.70 6.17
N LEU A 242 -10.47 -8.00 5.10
CA LEU A 242 -11.04 -8.18 3.76
C LEU A 242 -11.72 -9.54 3.64
N GLY A 243 -11.21 -10.54 4.35
CA GLY A 243 -11.80 -11.87 4.44
C GLY A 243 -10.87 -12.89 5.07
N TYR A 244 -11.17 -14.17 4.83
CA TYR A 244 -10.55 -15.31 5.52
C TYR A 244 -10.24 -16.45 4.54
N VAL A 245 -9.30 -17.30 4.92
CA VAL A 245 -9.01 -18.56 4.23
C VAL A 245 -9.38 -19.74 5.15
N ASP A 246 -10.63 -20.19 5.06
CA ASP A 246 -11.08 -21.42 5.74
C ASP A 246 -11.38 -22.50 4.71
N ASP A 247 -10.73 -23.66 4.84
CA ASP A 247 -10.83 -24.72 3.85
C ASP A 247 -12.29 -25.16 3.57
N PRO A 248 -12.61 -25.45 2.30
CA PRO A 248 -11.74 -25.39 1.12
C PRO A 248 -11.58 -23.99 0.51
N ALA A 249 -12.23 -22.95 1.01
CA ALA A 249 -12.45 -21.69 0.30
C ALA A 249 -11.54 -20.54 0.72
N VAL A 250 -11.31 -19.62 -0.24
CA VAL A 250 -10.87 -18.25 0.03
C VAL A 250 -12.13 -17.38 -0.01
N ARG A 251 -12.48 -16.74 1.10
CA ARG A 251 -13.70 -15.93 1.23
C ARG A 251 -13.34 -14.46 1.34
N ILE A 252 -13.83 -13.65 0.41
CA ILE A 252 -13.68 -12.19 0.41
C ILE A 252 -15.05 -11.58 0.74
N TYR A 253 -15.11 -10.78 1.80
CA TYR A 253 -16.33 -10.11 2.27
C TYR A 253 -16.27 -8.60 2.05
N ARG A 254 -15.06 -8.04 1.96
CA ARG A 254 -14.82 -6.62 1.74
C ARG A 254 -13.71 -6.43 0.70
N ALA A 255 -13.86 -5.41 -0.11
CA ALA A 255 -12.83 -4.94 -1.03
C ALA A 255 -12.28 -3.60 -0.55
N PRO A 256 -10.97 -3.33 -0.67
CA PRO A 256 -10.42 -2.02 -0.34
C PRO A 256 -10.95 -0.96 -1.31
N ALA A 257 -11.01 0.29 -0.88
CA ALA A 257 -11.49 1.43 -1.68
C ALA A 257 -10.83 1.52 -3.08
N ARG A 258 -9.57 1.11 -3.20
CA ARG A 258 -8.85 1.06 -4.48
C ARG A 258 -9.52 0.17 -5.53
N ALA A 259 -10.16 -0.93 -5.11
CA ALA A 259 -10.77 -1.90 -6.00
C ALA A 259 -11.91 -1.32 -6.84
N ALA A 260 -12.63 -0.30 -6.36
CA ALA A 260 -13.70 0.34 -7.14
C ALA A 260 -13.18 1.12 -8.35
N LYS A 261 -11.87 1.39 -8.42
CA LYS A 261 -11.24 2.05 -9.57
C LYS A 261 -10.73 1.06 -10.62
N ALA A 262 -10.97 -0.25 -10.44
CA ALA A 262 -10.48 -1.32 -11.32
C ALA A 262 -10.71 -1.03 -12.81
N GLY A 263 -9.71 -1.29 -13.65
CA GLY A 263 -9.78 -1.06 -15.09
C GLY A 263 -9.71 0.42 -15.52
N THR A 264 -9.63 1.37 -14.57
CA THR A 264 -9.47 2.80 -14.89
C THR A 264 -8.04 3.28 -14.64
N PRO A 265 -7.58 4.36 -15.31
CA PRO A 265 -6.27 4.97 -15.01
C PRO A 265 -6.11 5.39 -13.54
N ALA A 266 -7.22 5.67 -12.84
CA ALA A 266 -7.23 6.09 -11.45
C ALA A 266 -6.99 4.94 -10.44
N TRP A 267 -6.98 3.68 -10.89
CA TRP A 267 -6.59 2.55 -10.05
C TRP A 267 -5.12 2.62 -9.63
N ALA A 268 -4.28 3.06 -10.56
CA ALA A 268 -2.85 3.10 -10.36
C ALA A 268 -2.47 4.37 -9.60
N SER A 269 -1.55 4.25 -8.64
CA SER A 269 -0.98 5.41 -7.94
C SER A 269 -0.22 6.31 -8.93
N PRO A 270 0.18 7.54 -8.53
CA PRO A 270 1.01 8.39 -9.36
C PRO A 270 2.50 8.03 -9.26
N PHE A 271 2.87 7.02 -8.47
CA PHE A 271 4.24 6.70 -8.10
C PHE A 271 4.86 5.64 -9.01
N ASP A 272 5.03 5.96 -10.30
CA ASP A 272 5.74 5.08 -11.23
C ASP A 272 7.25 5.16 -11.00
N LEU A 273 7.78 4.19 -10.26
CA LEU A 273 9.20 4.13 -9.90
C LEU A 273 10.11 4.09 -11.13
N LYS A 274 9.66 3.64 -12.31
CA LYS A 274 10.48 3.61 -13.53
C LYS A 274 10.84 5.00 -14.06
N THR A 275 10.17 6.04 -13.55
CA THR A 275 10.34 7.43 -14.01
C THR A 275 11.28 8.26 -13.14
N ILE A 276 11.75 7.71 -12.01
CA ILE A 276 12.67 8.39 -11.09
C ILE A 276 13.86 7.50 -10.76
N SER A 277 14.96 8.08 -10.27
CA SER A 277 16.06 7.30 -9.72
C SER A 277 15.79 6.96 -8.24
N LYS A 278 16.21 5.79 -7.76
CA LYS A 278 16.15 5.49 -6.32
C LYS A 278 17.00 6.44 -5.47
N ASP A 279 17.94 7.15 -6.08
CA ASP A 279 18.74 8.18 -5.40
C ASP A 279 18.02 9.51 -5.21
N SER A 280 16.90 9.74 -5.90
CA SER A 280 16.04 10.91 -5.68
C SER A 280 15.03 10.72 -4.55
N LEU A 281 15.00 9.55 -3.90
CA LEU A 281 14.10 9.28 -2.78
C LEU A 281 14.49 10.15 -1.57
N PRO A 282 13.58 11.00 -1.07
CA PRO A 282 13.88 11.97 -0.03
C PRO A 282 13.96 11.32 1.36
N ILE A 283 14.66 12.00 2.27
CA ILE A 283 14.63 11.67 3.70
C ILE A 283 13.29 12.18 4.25
N VAL A 284 12.49 11.25 4.79
CA VAL A 284 11.25 11.55 5.50
C VAL A 284 11.26 10.85 6.84
N GLU A 285 10.93 11.57 7.90
CA GLU A 285 11.09 11.12 9.28
C GLU A 285 9.79 11.16 10.07
N ILE A 286 9.74 10.43 11.18
CA ILE A 286 8.59 10.46 12.10
C ILE A 286 9.02 11.10 13.41
N VAL A 287 8.21 12.03 13.91
CA VAL A 287 8.37 12.61 15.25
C VAL A 287 7.19 12.23 16.13
N TYR A 288 7.51 11.61 17.26
CA TYR A 288 6.53 11.17 18.24
C TYR A 288 6.18 12.30 19.22
N SER A 289 4.89 12.53 19.45
CA SER A 289 4.42 13.45 20.49
C SER A 289 4.18 12.70 21.80
N TYR A 290 4.48 13.37 22.91
CA TYR A 290 4.30 12.87 24.28
C TYR A 290 4.23 14.07 25.23
N GLN A 291 3.90 13.83 26.51
CA GLN A 291 3.87 14.90 27.51
C GLN A 291 5.23 15.59 27.57
N GLU A 292 5.22 16.92 27.47
CA GLU A 292 6.44 17.75 27.41
C GLU A 292 7.38 17.51 26.22
N ALA A 293 6.91 16.88 25.13
CA ALA A 293 7.71 16.73 23.91
C ALA A 293 8.31 18.08 23.47
N GLY A 294 9.64 18.16 23.38
CA GLY A 294 10.36 19.36 22.97
C GLY A 294 10.53 19.46 21.46
N GLY A 295 10.98 20.61 20.96
CA GLY A 295 11.26 20.82 19.53
C GLY A 295 12.59 20.23 19.04
N GLY A 296 13.35 19.53 19.89
CA GLY A 296 14.71 19.06 19.59
C GLY A 296 14.75 18.05 18.45
N ALA A 297 13.85 17.07 18.45
CA ALA A 297 13.77 16.05 17.41
C ALA A 297 13.58 16.67 16.02
N ILE A 298 12.60 17.59 15.86
CA ILE A 298 12.38 18.27 14.57
C ILE A 298 13.64 19.00 14.11
N ARG A 299 14.31 19.76 14.99
CA ARG A 299 15.53 20.49 14.60
C ARG A 299 16.64 19.56 14.14
N GLY A 300 16.87 18.47 14.86
CA GLY A 300 17.88 17.48 14.49
C GLY A 300 17.60 16.80 13.15
N LEU A 301 16.34 16.39 12.92
CA LEU A 301 15.96 15.75 11.65
C LEU A 301 16.06 16.71 10.46
N VAL A 302 15.72 17.99 10.68
CA VAL A 302 15.88 19.04 9.67
C VAL A 302 17.36 19.30 9.35
N GLU A 303 18.22 19.28 10.38
CA GLU A 303 19.68 19.40 10.22
C GLU A 303 20.26 18.20 9.44
N ASP A 304 19.74 16.99 9.67
CA ASP A 304 20.08 15.77 8.92
C ASP A 304 19.53 15.77 7.47
N GLY A 305 18.74 16.77 7.11
CA GLY A 305 18.29 16.99 5.73
C GLY A 305 16.90 16.45 5.38
N ALA A 306 16.09 16.10 6.39
CA ALA A 306 14.70 15.67 6.18
C ALA A 306 13.92 16.68 5.33
N LYS A 307 13.29 16.18 4.25
CA LYS A 307 12.42 16.95 3.36
C LYS A 307 10.95 16.86 3.76
N GLY A 308 10.59 15.79 4.46
CA GLY A 308 9.28 15.59 5.04
C GLY A 308 9.36 15.11 6.48
N ILE A 309 8.40 15.49 7.32
CA ILE A 309 8.26 14.99 8.69
C ILE A 309 6.80 14.64 8.98
N VAL A 310 6.55 13.41 9.42
CA VAL A 310 5.25 12.98 9.93
C VAL A 310 5.21 13.15 11.45
N THR A 311 4.18 13.79 11.99
CA THR A 311 3.99 13.89 13.45
C THR A 311 2.98 12.88 13.93
N ALA A 312 3.41 11.92 14.77
CA ALA A 312 2.51 11.06 15.53
C ALA A 312 1.98 11.83 16.75
N GLY A 313 0.90 12.59 16.55
CA GLY A 313 0.32 13.48 17.55
C GLY A 313 -0.46 12.76 18.66
N THR A 314 -0.80 13.47 19.73
CA THR A 314 -1.66 12.96 20.81
C THR A 314 -3.14 13.13 20.46
N GLY A 315 -3.99 12.14 20.77
CA GLY A 315 -5.44 12.25 20.56
C GLY A 315 -5.79 12.53 19.10
N ALA A 316 -6.46 13.66 18.83
CA ALA A 316 -6.73 14.14 17.47
C ALA A 316 -5.54 14.88 16.84
N GLY A 317 -4.32 14.33 16.94
CA GLY A 317 -3.13 14.89 16.27
C GLY A 317 -2.46 16.07 16.98
N GLY A 318 -2.76 16.31 18.26
CA GLY A 318 -2.20 17.42 19.03
C GLY A 318 -0.68 17.30 19.26
N ILE A 319 0.00 18.43 19.32
CA ILE A 319 1.43 18.54 19.61
C ILE A 319 1.69 19.64 20.65
N SER A 320 2.81 19.57 21.38
CA SER A 320 3.17 20.62 22.35
C SER A 320 3.47 21.96 21.66
N SER A 321 3.39 23.06 22.42
CA SER A 321 3.78 24.40 21.91
C SER A 321 5.23 24.45 21.45
N LYS A 322 6.15 23.77 22.16
CA LYS A 322 7.57 23.69 21.79
C LYS A 322 7.79 22.92 20.48
N LEU A 323 7.05 21.82 20.28
CA LEU A 323 7.12 21.03 19.06
C LEU A 323 6.50 21.80 17.88
N SER A 324 5.37 22.46 18.11
CA SER A 324 4.71 23.34 17.14
C SER A 324 5.62 24.48 16.68
N ALA A 325 6.31 25.16 17.62
CA ALA A 325 7.26 26.21 17.28
C ALA A 325 8.41 25.70 16.38
N ALA A 326 8.94 24.52 16.67
CA ALA A 326 9.99 23.91 15.83
C ALA A 326 9.47 23.50 14.45
N ARG A 327 8.25 22.95 14.35
CA ARG A 327 7.58 22.65 13.08
C ARG A 327 7.41 23.90 12.22
N SER A 328 6.89 24.99 12.80
CA SER A 328 6.68 26.24 12.08
C SER A 328 7.99 26.84 11.56
N ALA A 329 9.07 26.77 12.36
CA ALA A 329 10.39 27.19 11.92
C ALA A 329 10.93 26.31 10.77
N ALA A 330 10.79 24.98 10.88
CA ALA A 330 11.23 24.05 9.84
C ALA A 330 10.51 24.28 8.50
N ILE A 331 9.19 24.53 8.54
CA ILE A 331 8.39 24.88 7.36
C ILE A 331 8.90 26.19 6.76
N LYS A 332 8.97 27.25 7.57
CA LYS A 332 9.31 28.61 7.12
C LYS A 332 10.73 28.72 6.58
N ASP A 333 11.69 28.15 7.30
CA ASP A 333 13.11 28.42 7.09
C ASP A 333 13.75 27.40 6.15
N LYS A 334 13.16 26.20 6.02
CA LYS A 334 13.74 25.07 5.28
C LYS A 334 12.78 24.42 4.27
N GLY A 335 11.51 24.82 4.24
CA GLY A 335 10.52 24.28 3.31
C GLY A 335 10.15 22.81 3.57
N VAL A 336 10.35 22.32 4.79
CA VAL A 336 10.03 20.93 5.14
C VAL A 336 8.51 20.73 5.14
N VAL A 337 8.04 19.67 4.47
CA VAL A 337 6.62 19.33 4.40
C VAL A 337 6.24 18.50 5.61
N PHE A 338 5.12 18.84 6.27
CA PHE A 338 4.64 18.09 7.43
C PHE A 338 3.33 17.38 7.14
N VAL A 339 3.21 16.15 7.62
CA VAL A 339 1.93 15.42 7.70
C VAL A 339 1.61 15.16 9.17
N SER A 340 0.39 15.45 9.59
CA SER A 340 -0.08 15.16 10.95
C SER A 340 -0.89 13.88 10.99
N THR A 341 -0.47 12.95 11.84
CA THR A 341 -1.20 11.71 12.17
C THR A 341 -1.42 11.65 13.69
N THR A 342 -1.90 10.50 14.17
CA THR A 342 -2.09 10.25 15.59
C THR A 342 -1.34 9.01 16.06
N ARG A 343 -0.87 9.06 17.31
CA ARG A 343 -0.26 7.94 18.02
C ARG A 343 -1.26 6.99 18.69
N THR A 344 -2.57 7.27 18.60
CA THR A 344 -3.62 6.46 19.23
C THR A 344 -3.75 5.05 18.63
N GLY A 345 -3.18 4.83 17.44
CA GLY A 345 -3.26 3.56 16.71
C GLY A 345 -4.51 3.39 15.84
N SER A 346 -5.46 4.34 15.89
CA SER A 346 -6.64 4.38 15.01
C SER A 346 -7.27 5.78 14.99
N GLY A 347 -8.13 6.04 14.00
CA GLY A 347 -8.82 7.31 13.79
C GLY A 347 -8.15 8.19 12.74
N SER A 348 -8.89 9.20 12.24
CA SER A 348 -8.45 10.05 11.14
C SER A 348 -8.02 11.45 11.59
N ILE A 349 -6.97 11.97 10.95
CA ILE A 349 -6.58 13.38 11.01
C ILE A 349 -6.88 14.03 9.66
N TYR A 350 -8.06 14.63 9.56
CA TYR A 350 -8.51 15.28 8.33
C TYR A 350 -7.77 16.58 8.07
N ASP A 351 -7.47 16.83 6.80
CA ASP A 351 -6.84 18.07 6.36
C ASP A 351 -7.83 19.24 6.46
N SER A 352 -7.36 20.41 6.92
CA SER A 352 -8.19 21.62 7.00
C SER A 352 -8.35 22.36 5.65
N GLY A 353 -7.85 21.79 4.56
CA GLY A 353 -7.87 22.35 3.19
C GLY A 353 -6.94 23.54 2.97
N SER A 354 -6.29 24.03 4.04
CA SER A 354 -5.45 25.23 4.03
C SER A 354 -4.22 25.06 4.93
N GLY A 355 -3.17 25.85 4.66
CA GLY A 355 -1.95 25.87 5.46
C GLY A 355 -0.83 24.95 4.95
N SER A 356 0.24 24.85 5.75
CA SER A 356 1.50 24.18 5.36
C SER A 356 1.69 22.79 5.97
N VAL A 357 0.64 22.26 6.62
CA VAL A 357 0.63 20.93 7.25
C VAL A 357 -0.50 20.15 6.62
N ILE A 358 -0.21 18.91 6.26
CA ILE A 358 -1.15 18.00 5.59
C ILE A 358 -1.80 17.09 6.63
N GLY A 359 -3.11 16.85 6.54
CA GLY A 359 -3.79 15.82 7.32
C GLY A 359 -3.46 14.42 6.78
N GLY A 360 -3.03 13.51 7.66
CA GLY A 360 -2.68 12.14 7.27
C GLY A 360 -3.86 11.20 7.03
N ASP A 361 -5.10 11.71 7.16
CA ASP A 361 -6.33 10.92 7.17
C ASP A 361 -6.23 9.76 8.19
N ASN A 362 -6.72 8.56 7.88
CA ASN A 362 -6.67 7.35 8.71
C ASN A 362 -5.32 6.62 8.64
N LEU A 363 -4.29 7.15 7.96
CA LEU A 363 -2.99 6.51 7.92
C LEU A 363 -2.29 6.62 9.28
N ASN A 364 -1.75 5.50 9.76
CA ASN A 364 -0.84 5.53 10.90
C ASN A 364 0.46 6.28 10.50
N ALA A 365 1.32 6.61 11.48
CA ALA A 365 2.53 7.38 11.20
C ALA A 365 3.52 6.68 10.25
N ALA A 366 3.60 5.35 10.28
CA ALA A 366 4.49 4.56 9.42
C ALA A 366 4.00 4.56 7.97
N HIS A 367 2.70 4.36 7.75
CA HIS A 367 2.08 4.46 6.43
C HIS A 367 2.13 5.88 5.86
N ALA A 368 1.77 6.89 6.66
CA ALA A 368 1.84 8.28 6.23
C ALA A 368 3.27 8.69 5.83
N ARG A 369 4.29 8.12 6.48
CA ARG A 369 5.69 8.32 6.11
C ARG A 369 5.98 7.76 4.71
N MET A 370 5.53 6.54 4.40
CA MET A 370 5.68 5.95 3.06
C MET A 370 4.99 6.80 1.98
N MET A 371 3.76 7.22 2.27
CA MET A 371 2.98 8.08 1.37
C MET A 371 3.65 9.44 1.14
N LEU A 372 4.15 10.09 2.19
CA LEU A 372 4.84 11.37 2.09
C LEU A 372 6.18 11.24 1.37
N LEU A 373 6.94 10.17 1.64
CA LEU A 373 8.21 9.88 0.98
C LEU A 373 8.03 9.75 -0.53
N LEU A 374 7.08 8.93 -0.96
CA LEU A 374 6.76 8.78 -2.38
C LEU A 374 6.20 10.06 -2.96
N SER A 375 5.34 10.78 -2.23
CA SER A 375 4.80 12.04 -2.72
C SER A 375 5.89 13.08 -3.03
N LEU A 376 6.83 13.26 -2.10
CA LEU A 376 7.96 14.18 -2.25
C LEU A 376 8.97 13.74 -3.31
N ALA A 377 9.06 12.44 -3.60
CA ALA A 377 9.91 11.94 -4.68
C ALA A 377 9.39 12.32 -6.07
N PHE A 378 8.08 12.60 -6.21
CA PHE A 378 7.43 12.87 -7.50
C PHE A 378 6.98 14.32 -7.68
N THR A 379 6.89 15.12 -6.60
CA THR A 379 6.51 16.53 -6.70
C THR A 379 6.94 17.33 -5.48
N ASN A 380 7.22 18.62 -5.67
CA ASN A 380 7.39 19.59 -4.59
C ASN A 380 6.12 20.43 -4.35
N ASP A 381 5.05 20.20 -5.12
CA ASP A 381 3.76 20.89 -4.97
C ASP A 381 2.97 20.30 -3.79
N VAL A 382 2.96 21.02 -2.67
CA VAL A 382 2.27 20.65 -1.42
C VAL A 382 0.77 20.43 -1.63
N ASN A 383 0.11 21.15 -2.55
CA ASN A 383 -1.32 20.95 -2.81
C ASN A 383 -1.57 19.64 -3.55
N LYS A 384 -0.69 19.27 -4.48
CA LYS A 384 -0.74 17.97 -5.15
C LYS A 384 -0.51 16.82 -4.16
N ILE A 385 0.46 16.98 -3.25
CA ILE A 385 0.70 16.01 -2.16
C ILE A 385 -0.53 15.89 -1.27
N ARG A 386 -1.11 17.02 -0.82
CA ARG A 386 -2.33 17.04 -0.02
C ARG A 386 -3.46 16.27 -0.70
N ASN A 387 -3.71 16.56 -1.98
CA ASN A 387 -4.74 15.86 -2.76
C ASN A 387 -4.48 14.35 -2.82
N TRP A 388 -3.23 13.91 -2.91
CA TRP A 388 -2.93 12.49 -2.90
C TRP A 388 -3.26 11.81 -1.57
N PHE A 389 -3.05 12.47 -0.43
CA PHE A 389 -3.44 11.96 0.88
C PHE A 389 -4.96 11.79 1.03
N THR A 390 -5.76 12.64 0.37
CA THR A 390 -7.24 12.59 0.46
C THR A 390 -7.89 11.74 -0.63
N THR A 391 -7.18 11.31 -1.67
CA THR A 391 -7.77 10.60 -2.82
C THR A 391 -7.25 9.16 -3.03
N PHE A 392 -6.06 8.84 -2.51
CA PHE A 392 -5.49 7.49 -2.64
C PHE A 392 -5.83 6.61 -1.43
N GLY A 393 -6.62 5.57 -1.71
CA GLY A 393 -7.08 4.61 -0.70
C GLY A 393 -8.28 5.09 0.12
N THR A 394 -8.91 6.17 -0.32
CA THR A 394 -10.22 6.69 0.10
C THR A 394 -11.15 6.79 -1.11
N GLN A 395 -12.45 6.86 -0.85
CA GLN A 395 -13.48 7.20 -1.85
C GLN A 395 -14.30 8.35 -1.29
N ASP A 396 -13.68 9.53 -1.22
CA ASP A 396 -14.42 10.73 -0.86
C ASP A 396 -15.38 11.06 -2.02
N VAL A 397 -16.66 11.12 -1.70
CA VAL A 397 -17.71 11.60 -2.61
C VAL A 397 -18.07 13.01 -2.15
N GLU A 398 -17.65 14.00 -2.93
CA GLU A 398 -18.09 15.38 -2.70
C GLU A 398 -19.58 15.50 -3.08
N ILE A 399 -20.42 15.78 -2.10
CA ILE A 399 -21.82 16.13 -2.33
C ILE A 399 -21.88 17.64 -2.52
N SER A 400 -21.96 18.11 -3.77
CA SER A 400 -22.24 19.52 -4.06
C SER A 400 -23.72 19.80 -3.74
N VAL A 401 -23.97 20.53 -2.67
CA VAL A 401 -25.32 20.98 -2.33
C VAL A 401 -25.53 22.36 -2.97
N ASP A 402 -25.94 22.39 -4.23
CA ASP A 402 -26.42 23.63 -4.84
C ASP A 402 -27.72 24.02 -4.13
N GLU A 403 -28.03 25.32 -3.95
CA GLU A 403 -29.23 25.80 -3.22
C GLU A 403 -30.57 25.26 -3.75
N ASN A 404 -30.57 24.63 -4.94
CA ASN A 404 -31.73 24.01 -5.58
C ASN A 404 -31.67 22.47 -5.66
N THR A 405 -30.66 21.81 -5.10
CA THR A 405 -30.51 20.35 -5.19
C THR A 405 -31.24 19.66 -4.05
N VAL A 406 -32.41 19.10 -4.33
CA VAL A 406 -33.00 18.05 -3.49
C VAL A 406 -32.19 16.78 -3.76
N LEU A 407 -31.57 16.20 -2.73
CA LEU A 407 -30.94 14.88 -2.80
C LEU A 407 -31.97 13.84 -3.24
N SER A 408 -31.99 13.51 -4.53
CA SER A 408 -32.88 12.49 -5.09
C SER A 408 -32.37 11.11 -4.73
N THR A 409 -32.95 10.49 -3.71
CA THR A 409 -32.76 9.07 -3.40
C THR A 409 -33.66 8.23 -4.29
N THR A 410 -33.37 8.15 -5.58
CA THR A 410 -33.93 7.10 -6.42
C THR A 410 -32.89 5.99 -6.45
N ILE A 411 -33.04 5.04 -5.52
CA ILE A 411 -32.43 3.72 -5.70
C ILE A 411 -33.04 3.22 -7.01
N GLU A 412 -32.22 3.01 -8.04
CA GLU A 412 -32.67 2.37 -9.28
C GLU A 412 -33.45 1.11 -8.90
N GLU A 413 -34.64 0.97 -9.47
CA GLU A 413 -35.52 -0.18 -9.25
C GLU A 413 -34.74 -1.49 -9.48
N PRO A 414 -35.15 -2.59 -8.81
CA PRO A 414 -34.44 -3.85 -8.91
C PRO A 414 -34.29 -4.25 -10.38
N ILE A 415 -33.09 -4.70 -10.75
CA ILE A 415 -32.84 -5.35 -12.04
C ILE A 415 -33.90 -6.45 -12.19
N GLU A 416 -34.84 -6.29 -13.13
CA GLU A 416 -35.83 -7.33 -13.43
C GLU A 416 -35.10 -8.65 -13.69
N GLU A 417 -35.46 -9.67 -12.91
CA GLU A 417 -35.00 -11.03 -13.17
C GLU A 417 -35.37 -11.43 -14.61
N PRO A 418 -34.49 -12.13 -15.36
CA PRO A 418 -34.83 -12.60 -16.68
C PRO A 418 -36.01 -13.57 -16.57
N VAL A 419 -37.13 -13.21 -17.19
CA VAL A 419 -38.33 -14.05 -17.29
C VAL A 419 -37.94 -15.38 -17.96
N VAL A 420 -37.80 -16.42 -17.15
CA VAL A 420 -37.75 -17.80 -17.64
C VAL A 420 -39.17 -18.15 -18.05
N THR A 421 -39.42 -18.18 -19.36
CA THR A 421 -40.67 -18.74 -19.88
C THR A 421 -40.66 -20.25 -19.64
N GLU A 422 -41.35 -20.70 -18.59
CA GLU A 422 -41.65 -22.12 -18.42
C GLU A 422 -42.58 -22.61 -19.56
N PRO A 423 -42.36 -23.82 -20.10
CA PRO A 423 -43.25 -24.38 -21.10
C PRO A 423 -44.62 -24.70 -20.49
N VAL A 424 -45.68 -24.20 -21.12
CA VAL A 424 -47.08 -24.44 -20.75
C VAL A 424 -47.39 -25.94 -20.82
N VAL A 425 -47.53 -26.57 -19.66
CA VAL A 425 -48.15 -27.90 -19.53
C VAL A 425 -49.65 -27.71 -19.43
N VAL A 426 -50.37 -28.06 -20.50
CA VAL A 426 -51.84 -28.08 -20.50
C VAL A 426 -52.31 -29.32 -19.72
N VAL A 427 -52.80 -29.12 -18.50
CA VAL A 427 -53.49 -30.15 -17.71
C VAL A 427 -55.01 -30.00 -17.92
N PRO A 428 -55.72 -31.05 -18.38
CA PRO A 428 -57.17 -30.97 -18.59
C PRO A 428 -57.95 -30.97 -17.27
N THR A 429 -59.04 -30.20 -17.25
CA THR A 429 -59.96 -29.95 -16.14
C THR A 429 -60.70 -31.22 -15.69
N PRO A 430 -60.85 -31.50 -14.38
CA PRO A 430 -61.66 -32.62 -13.91
C PRO A 430 -63.15 -32.25 -13.80
N GLU A 431 -64.01 -33.19 -14.22
CA GLU A 431 -65.48 -33.15 -14.15
C GLU A 431 -66.03 -33.36 -12.73
N ALA A 432 -67.31 -33.02 -12.59
CA ALA A 432 -68.08 -32.71 -11.39
C ALA A 432 -68.24 -33.80 -10.31
N GLU A 433 -68.51 -33.33 -9.09
CA GLU A 433 -68.83 -34.07 -7.86
C GLU A 433 -70.12 -34.92 -7.93
N VAL A 434 -70.10 -36.07 -7.24
CA VAL A 434 -71.28 -36.83 -6.77
C VAL A 434 -70.97 -37.38 -5.35
N PRO A 435 -71.93 -37.41 -4.38
CA PRO A 435 -71.60 -37.28 -2.96
C PRO A 435 -71.58 -38.59 -2.13
N ALA A 436 -70.88 -38.47 -0.99
CA ALA A 436 -70.98 -39.12 0.33
C ALA A 436 -71.50 -40.57 0.49
N VAL A 437 -70.66 -41.43 1.10
CA VAL A 437 -71.08 -42.55 1.96
C VAL A 437 -70.15 -42.63 3.18
N THR A 438 -70.77 -42.59 4.35
CA THR A 438 -70.21 -42.86 5.69
C THR A 438 -69.95 -44.34 5.92
N GLU A 439 -68.81 -44.71 6.52
CA GLU A 439 -68.74 -45.85 7.45
C GLU A 439 -67.48 -45.80 8.34
N THR A 440 -67.56 -46.54 9.44
CA THR A 440 -66.98 -46.31 10.77
C THR A 440 -65.62 -47.00 11.03
N THR A 441 -64.95 -46.50 12.08
CA THR A 441 -63.82 -46.98 12.93
C THR A 441 -63.73 -48.50 13.18
N PRO A 442 -62.65 -49.10 13.78
CA PRO A 442 -61.74 -48.55 14.84
C PRO A 442 -60.23 -48.91 14.73
N GLU A 443 -59.34 -48.07 15.28
CA GLU A 443 -58.61 -48.21 16.56
C GLU A 443 -57.57 -49.35 16.61
N THR A 444 -56.30 -48.99 16.79
CA THR A 444 -55.38 -49.70 17.70
C THR A 444 -54.20 -48.79 18.02
N ALA A 445 -54.00 -48.58 19.31
CA ALA A 445 -52.97 -47.77 19.94
C ALA A 445 -51.92 -48.72 20.59
N PRO A 446 -50.87 -48.21 21.28
CA PRO A 446 -49.48 -48.61 21.08
C PRO A 446 -48.89 -49.38 22.27
N VAL A 447 -47.70 -49.98 22.13
CA VAL A 447 -46.87 -50.34 23.30
C VAL A 447 -45.38 -50.26 22.98
N THR A 448 -44.71 -49.33 23.65
CA THR A 448 -43.35 -49.51 24.21
C THR A 448 -43.47 -49.43 25.73
N PRO A 449 -42.62 -50.17 26.43
CA PRO A 449 -41.77 -49.53 27.44
C PRO A 449 -40.28 -49.61 27.08
#